data_AF-A0AAY5K4F9-F1
#
_entry.id   AF-A0AAY5K4F9-F1
#
_cell.length_a   1.000
_cell.length_b   1.000
_cell.length_c   1.000
_cell.angle_alpha   90.00
_cell.angle_beta   90.00
_cell.angle_gamma   90.00
#
_symmetry.space_group_name_H-M   'P 1'
#
loop_
_entity.id
_entity.type
_entity.pdbx_description
1 polymer ?
#
loop_
_entity_poly.entity_id
_entity_poly.type
_entity_poly.pdbx_seq_one_letter_code
_entity_poly.pdbx_strand_id
1 'polypeptide(L)'
;MRAVPTWIDKVHDRDKVEQCIYDLAFKPDGSQLIVAAGNRVLVYDTSDGTLIQPLKGHKDTVYCVAYAKDGALGDCGGQVN
;
A
#
# COMPACT_ATOMS: atom_id res chain seq x y z
N MET A 1 -32.13 23.06 14.33
CA MET A 1 -32.01 22.16 13.16
C MET A 1 -30.58 21.62 13.17
N ARG A 2 -30.36 20.35 13.56
CA ARG A 2 -29.02 19.79 13.76
C ARG A 2 -28.75 18.88 12.56
N ALA A 3 -27.87 19.31 11.66
CA ALA A 3 -27.47 18.50 10.51
C ALA A 3 -26.58 17.35 11.03
N VAL A 4 -27.13 16.15 11.03
CA VAL A 4 -26.36 14.93 11.30
C VAL A 4 -25.70 14.54 9.98
N PRO A 5 -24.36 14.46 9.88
CA PRO A 5 -23.72 13.97 8.67
C PRO A 5 -24.14 12.52 8.45
N THR A 6 -24.75 12.21 7.32
CA THR A 6 -25.27 10.86 6.99
C THR A 6 -24.21 9.96 6.36
N TRP A 7 -22.93 10.33 6.42
CA TRP A 7 -21.87 9.47 5.88
C TRP A 7 -21.21 8.66 6.99
N ILE A 8 -21.93 7.62 7.39
CA ILE A 8 -21.39 6.39 7.95
C ILE A 8 -22.00 5.30 7.04
N ASP A 9 -21.27 4.23 6.74
CA ASP A 9 -21.79 3.04 6.04
C ASP A 9 -21.88 3.02 4.49
N LYS A 10 -20.87 3.55 3.78
CA LYS A 10 -20.54 2.96 2.46
C LYS A 10 -19.06 2.64 2.33
N VAL A 11 -18.53 1.84 3.26
CA VAL A 11 -17.44 0.94 2.88
C VAL A 11 -18.06 -0.10 1.97
N HIS A 12 -17.86 0.06 0.67
CA HIS A 12 -18.20 -0.97 -0.31
C HIS A 12 -17.26 -2.15 -0.05
N ASP A 13 -17.70 -3.11 0.75
CA ASP A 13 -17.05 -4.39 0.96
C ASP A 13 -17.22 -5.22 -0.33
N ARG A 14 -16.49 -4.83 -1.38
CA ARG A 14 -16.67 -5.40 -2.73
C ARG A 14 -15.83 -6.65 -2.97
N ASP A 15 -14.93 -6.96 -2.05
CA ASP A 15 -14.15 -8.18 -2.04
C ASP A 15 -13.90 -8.56 -0.58
N LYS A 16 -14.75 -9.43 -0.01
CA LYS A 16 -14.42 -10.18 1.20
C LYS A 16 -13.19 -11.04 0.94
N VAL A 17 -12.01 -10.45 1.03
CA VAL A 17 -10.78 -11.19 1.28
C VAL A 17 -10.68 -11.26 2.79
N GLU A 18 -11.39 -12.23 3.41
CA GLU A 18 -11.27 -12.51 4.85
C GLU A 18 -9.88 -13.10 5.13
N GLN A 19 -8.87 -12.26 5.03
CA GLN A 19 -7.48 -12.56 5.33
C GLN A 19 -6.99 -11.51 6.30
N CYS A 20 -6.30 -11.97 7.35
CA CYS A 20 -5.69 -11.07 8.30
C CYS A 20 -4.68 -10.18 7.57
N ILE A 21 -4.78 -8.88 7.83
CA ILE A 21 -3.76 -7.92 7.43
C ILE A 21 -2.65 -8.01 8.46
N TYR A 22 -1.45 -8.34 8.02
CA TYR A 22 -0.28 -8.44 8.90
C TYR A 22 0.54 -7.16 8.90
N ASP A 23 0.60 -6.47 7.76
CA ASP A 23 1.43 -5.28 7.61
C ASP A 23 0.98 -4.43 6.42
N LEU A 24 1.39 -3.17 6.41
CA LEU A 24 1.12 -2.20 5.35
C LEU A 24 2.27 -1.20 5.22
N ALA A 25 2.60 -0.81 4.00
CA ALA A 25 3.66 0.16 3.73
C ALA A 25 3.29 1.10 2.58
N PHE A 26 3.59 2.39 2.76
CA PHE A 26 3.44 3.39 1.71
C PHE A 26 4.71 3.49 0.88
N LYS A 27 4.53 3.73 -0.42
CA LYS A 27 5.62 4.16 -1.28
C LYS A 27 6.09 5.54 -0.79
N PRO A 28 7.40 5.85 -0.83
CA PRO A 28 7.91 7.13 -0.32
C PRO A 28 7.31 8.37 -1.00
N ASP A 29 6.89 8.25 -2.26
CA ASP A 29 6.22 9.33 -3.00
C ASP A 29 4.71 9.43 -2.70
N GLY A 30 4.18 8.54 -1.86
CA GLY A 30 2.79 8.48 -1.48
C GLY A 30 1.83 8.03 -2.57
N SER A 31 2.30 7.60 -3.75
CA SER A 31 1.44 7.21 -4.89
C SER A 31 0.85 5.80 -4.77
N GLN A 32 1.44 4.95 -3.93
CA GLN A 32 1.05 3.55 -3.80
C GLN A 32 1.09 3.08 -2.35
N LEU A 33 0.23 2.11 -2.05
CA LEU A 33 0.15 1.41 -0.78
C LEU A 33 0.27 -0.09 -1.03
N ILE A 34 1.15 -0.77 -0.30
CA ILE A 34 1.19 -2.23 -0.27
C ILE A 34 0.61 -2.75 1.03
N VAL A 35 -0.14 -3.84 0.93
CA VAL A 35 -0.81 -4.50 2.06
C VAL A 35 -0.47 -5.98 2.03
N ALA A 36 0.05 -6.50 3.14
CA ALA A 36 0.23 -7.93 3.34
C ALA A 36 -1.05 -8.55 3.90
N ALA A 37 -1.74 -9.34 3.09
CA ALA A 37 -3.00 -9.99 3.45
C ALA A 37 -2.86 -11.51 3.27
N GLY A 38 -2.81 -12.26 4.37
CA GLY A 38 -2.59 -13.71 4.30
C GLY A 38 -1.33 -14.06 3.49
N ASN A 39 -1.49 -14.82 2.41
CA ASN A 39 -0.41 -15.19 1.49
C ASN A 39 -0.33 -14.30 0.23
N ARG A 40 -0.95 -13.12 0.27
CA ARG A 40 -1.02 -12.19 -0.85
C ARG A 40 -0.43 -10.85 -0.43
N VAL A 41 0.20 -10.19 -1.39
CA VAL A 41 0.54 -8.77 -1.24
C VAL A 41 -0.30 -7.98 -2.23
N LEU A 42 -1.11 -7.07 -1.74
CA LEU A 42 -2.01 -6.25 -2.54
C LEU A 42 -1.38 -4.87 -2.74
N VAL A 43 -1.36 -4.38 -3.97
CA VAL A 43 -0.85 -3.05 -4.32
C VAL A 43 -2.03 -2.17 -4.70
N TYR A 44 -2.20 -1.06 -3.99
CA TYR A 44 -3.25 -0.08 -4.18
C TYR A 44 -2.68 1.24 -4.67
N ASP A 45 -3.46 1.94 -5.50
CA ASP A 45 -3.29 3.35 -5.79
C ASP A 45 -3.87 4.17 -4.64
N THR A 46 -3.09 5.09 -4.09
CA THR A 46 -3.51 5.92 -2.95
C THR A 46 -4.43 7.07 -3.33
N SER A 47 -4.48 7.46 -4.61
CA SER A 47 -5.28 8.59 -5.09
C SER A 47 -6.77 8.24 -5.09
N ASP A 48 -7.09 7.05 -5.59
CA ASP A 48 -8.48 6.59 -5.76
C ASP A 48 -8.80 5.31 -4.97
N GLY A 49 -7.83 4.73 -4.25
CA GLY A 49 -8.00 3.48 -3.50
C GLY A 49 -8.18 2.24 -4.38
N THR A 50 -7.82 2.34 -5.67
CA THR A 50 -8.00 1.25 -6.63
C THR A 50 -6.94 0.17 -6.45
N LEU A 51 -7.33 -1.10 -6.46
CA LEU A 51 -6.38 -2.21 -6.47
C LEU A 51 -5.67 -2.25 -7.84
N ILE A 52 -4.39 -1.91 -7.86
CA ILE A 52 -3.53 -1.94 -9.06
C ILE A 52 -3.22 -3.39 -9.42
N GLN A 53 -2.67 -4.15 -8.45
CA GLN A 53 -2.38 -5.56 -8.67
C GLN A 53 -2.30 -6.37 -7.37
N PRO A 54 -2.68 -7.66 -7.40
CA PRO A 54 -2.31 -8.62 -6.39
C PRO A 54 -1.01 -9.35 -6.79
N LEU A 55 0.02 -9.22 -5.98
CA LEU A 55 1.24 -10.04 -6.06
C LEU A 55 0.93 -11.42 -5.47
N LYS A 56 0.96 -12.43 -6.34
CA LYS A 56 0.74 -13.84 -6.02
C LYS A 56 2.04 -14.60 -6.19
N GLY A 57 2.28 -15.58 -5.32
CA GLY A 57 3.49 -16.42 -5.39
C GLY A 57 3.93 -16.93 -4.03
N HIS A 58 3.55 -16.24 -2.95
CA HIS A 58 3.80 -16.71 -1.59
C HIS A 58 2.91 -17.92 -1.28
N LYS A 59 3.54 -19.05 -0.95
CA LYS A 59 2.86 -20.28 -0.52
C LYS A 59 2.40 -20.20 0.93
N ASP A 60 3.02 -19.32 1.70
CA ASP A 60 2.79 -19.10 3.12
C ASP A 60 2.40 -17.64 3.40
N THR A 61 2.01 -17.38 4.64
CA THR A 61 1.59 -16.07 5.12
C THR A 61 2.72 -15.04 5.03
N VAL A 62 2.42 -13.90 4.41
CA VAL A 62 3.28 -12.72 4.36
C VAL A 62 3.04 -11.89 5.61
N TYR A 63 4.05 -11.81 6.47
CA TYR A 63 3.96 -11.09 7.74
C TYR A 63 4.38 -9.63 7.67
N CYS A 64 5.23 -9.26 6.70
CA CYS A 64 5.80 -7.92 6.61
C CYS A 64 6.04 -7.53 5.15
N VAL A 65 5.81 -6.25 4.84
CA VAL A 65 6.05 -5.65 3.52
C VAL A 65 6.72 -4.28 3.68
N ALA A 66 7.66 -3.94 2.79
CA ALA A 66 8.31 -2.64 2.80
C ALA A 66 8.58 -2.17 1.38
N TYR A 67 8.43 -0.86 1.15
CA TYR A 67 8.91 -0.24 -0.07
C TYR A 67 10.41 0.00 0.01
N ALA A 68 11.14 -0.42 -1.02
CA ALA A 68 12.50 0.04 -1.22
C ALA A 68 12.45 1.55 -1.50
N LYS A 69 13.25 2.33 -0.76
CA LYS A 69 13.60 3.67 -1.19
C LYS A 69 14.64 3.48 -2.29
N ASP A 70 14.27 3.80 -3.53
CA ASP A 70 15.27 3.88 -4.59
C ASP A 70 16.30 4.92 -4.15
N GLY A 71 17.48 4.42 -3.77
CA GLY A 71 18.55 5.22 -3.24
C GLY A 71 19.16 5.98 -4.41
N ALA A 72 18.59 7.13 -4.74
CA ALA A 72 19.30 8.12 -5.54
C ALA A 72 20.57 8.48 -4.77
N LEU A 73 21.66 7.80 -5.08
CA LEU A 73 23.01 8.12 -4.67
C LEU A 73 23.33 9.48 -5.30
N GLY A 74 22.99 10.53 -4.58
CA GLY A 74 23.21 11.91 -5.00
C GLY A 74 24.69 12.13 -5.28
N ASP A 75 24.96 12.69 -6.46
CA ASP A 75 26.15 13.44 -6.85
C ASP A 75 27.25 13.57 -5.78
N CYS A 76 28.24 12.67 -5.81
CA CYS A 76 29.56 12.97 -5.26
C CYS A 76 30.34 13.82 -6.29
N GLY A 77 29.86 15.04 -6.55
CA GLY A 77 30.54 16.01 -7.40
C GLY A 77 31.83 16.51 -6.75
N GLY A 78 32.95 15.84 -7.04
CA GLY A 78 34.30 16.32 -6.77
C GLY A 78 34.99 16.68 -8.07
N GLN A 79 34.81 17.91 -8.55
CA GLN A 79 35.73 18.46 -9.55
C GLN A 79 37.04 18.79 -8.83
N VAL A 80 38.09 18.03 -9.13
CA VAL A 80 39.46 18.41 -8.76
C VAL A 80 39.95 19.42 -9.81
N ASN A 81 40.31 20.61 -9.33
CA ASN A 81 40.96 21.67 -10.09
C ASN A 81 42.48 21.46 -10.05
#